data_AF-A0A7W4BR76-F1
#
_entry.id   AF-A0A7W4BR76-F1
#
_cell.length_a   1.000
_cell.length_b   1.000
_cell.length_c   1.000
_cell.angle_alpha   90.00
_cell.angle_beta   90.00
_cell.angle_gamma   90.00
#
_symmetry.space_group_name_H-M   'P 1'
#
loop_
_entity.id
_entity.type
_entity.pdbx_description
1 polymer ?
#
loop_
_entity_poly.entity_id
_entity_poly.type
_entity_poly.pdbx_seq_one_letter_code
_entity_poly.pdbx_strand_id
1 'polypeptide(L)'
;MLRKMGKGDPVKYLREINWQDLGKQAASEVKAVIKSFRDTLNDISTSWKYDLLLPDSAIDGMQAMVKQLDEVTPQIDQGVRNAAQEIGNRVNKALDEFEPPASTGVVGKPKKTVANELEPPKGNDLKGAQSINPNITKPKKLRKISNRLKYLGKTPGKASRTGKKVIAKMKAKGKIRESFKGTEFQASDNQWYPLSQADMAHDPTDAVKWWNTTGRQYGAKSKEVREWMLDSNNYTLDHYSINRSAGAKLNDRYLPPKK
;
A
#
# COMPACT_ATOMS: atom_id res chain seq x y z
N MET A 1 12.55 -24.51 6.77
CA MET A 1 13.08 -25.66 5.98
C MET A 1 13.43 -25.29 4.53
N LEU A 2 13.97 -24.09 4.25
CA LEU A 2 14.14 -23.56 2.88
C LEU A 2 15.60 -23.46 2.38
N ARG A 3 16.58 -24.00 3.10
CA ARG A 3 18.01 -23.77 2.81
C ARG A 3 18.79 -24.95 2.19
N LYS A 4 18.14 -26.06 1.81
CA LYS A 4 18.87 -27.26 1.34
C LYS A 4 18.21 -28.07 0.21
N MET A 5 17.34 -27.51 -0.62
CA MET A 5 16.87 -28.22 -1.83
C MET A 5 17.05 -27.34 -3.05
N GLY A 6 17.85 -27.81 -4.03
CA GLY A 6 17.91 -27.23 -5.38
C GLY A 6 19.24 -26.58 -5.80
N LYS A 7 20.38 -27.29 -5.72
CA LYS A 7 21.49 -27.01 -6.63
C LYS A 7 21.31 -27.88 -7.88
N GLY A 8 20.58 -27.38 -8.88
CA GLY A 8 20.43 -28.03 -10.18
C GLY A 8 18.99 -28.00 -10.67
N ASP A 9 18.81 -27.37 -11.83
CA ASP A 9 17.58 -27.25 -12.63
C ASP A 9 16.33 -26.65 -11.95
N PRO A 10 16.02 -25.35 -12.21
CA PRO A 10 14.83 -24.70 -11.67
C PRO A 10 13.50 -25.24 -12.22
N VAL A 11 13.49 -25.85 -13.42
CA VAL A 11 12.27 -26.45 -14.00
C VAL A 11 11.91 -27.72 -13.24
N LYS A 12 12.91 -28.58 -13.00
CA LYS A 12 12.74 -29.80 -12.21
C LYS A 12 12.23 -29.50 -10.80
N TYR A 13 12.83 -28.50 -10.14
CA TYR A 13 12.39 -28.06 -8.81
C TYR A 13 10.91 -27.66 -8.78
N LEU A 14 10.44 -26.87 -9.74
CA LEU A 14 9.06 -26.40 -9.78
C LEU A 14 8.05 -27.54 -10.06
N ARG A 15 8.45 -28.56 -10.83
CA ARG A 15 7.62 -29.77 -11.08
C ARG A 15 7.51 -30.67 -9.85
N GLU A 16 8.50 -30.67 -8.97
CA GLU A 16 8.52 -31.49 -7.76
C GLU A 16 7.71 -30.89 -6.60
N ILE A 17 7.19 -29.66 -6.74
CA ILE A 17 6.38 -29.01 -5.70
C ILE A 17 5.04 -29.74 -5.52
N ASN A 18 4.79 -30.24 -4.31
CA ASN A 18 3.50 -30.80 -3.93
C ASN A 18 2.50 -29.69 -3.56
N TRP A 19 1.81 -29.15 -4.56
CA TRP A 19 0.84 -28.07 -4.40
C TRP A 19 -0.35 -28.43 -3.48
N GLN A 20 -0.74 -29.70 -3.43
CA GLN A 20 -1.82 -30.13 -2.55
C GLN A 20 -1.40 -30.07 -1.08
N ASP A 21 -0.20 -30.54 -0.76
CA ASP A 21 0.31 -30.54 0.62
C ASP A 21 0.62 -29.12 1.09
N LEU A 22 1.17 -28.29 0.20
CA LEU A 22 1.38 -26.87 0.45
C LEU A 22 0.06 -26.12 0.71
N GLY A 23 -1.00 -26.44 -0.06
CA GLY A 23 -2.35 -25.91 0.18
C GLY A 23 -2.94 -26.36 1.52
N LYS A 24 -2.74 -27.62 1.92
CA LYS A 24 -3.17 -28.13 3.24
C LYS A 24 -2.45 -27.43 4.39
N GLN A 25 -1.13 -27.25 4.28
CA GLN A 25 -0.34 -26.56 5.29
C GLN A 25 -0.79 -25.09 5.43
N ALA A 26 -0.94 -24.38 4.31
CA ALA A 26 -1.43 -23.01 4.30
C ALA A 26 -2.84 -22.88 4.90
N ALA A 27 -3.75 -23.80 4.57
CA ALA A 27 -5.10 -23.80 5.16
C ALA A 27 -5.05 -24.02 6.67
N SER A 28 -4.19 -24.94 7.14
CA SER A 28 -4.03 -25.22 8.56
C SER A 28 -3.46 -24.03 9.35
N GLU A 29 -2.49 -23.30 8.79
CA GLU A 29 -1.93 -22.10 9.41
C GLU A 29 -2.98 -20.99 9.51
N VAL A 30 -3.73 -20.74 8.44
CA VAL A 30 -4.81 -19.73 8.43
C VAL A 30 -5.89 -20.09 9.45
N LYS A 31 -6.26 -21.38 9.52
CA LYS A 31 -7.24 -21.88 10.49
C LYS A 31 -6.76 -21.71 11.93
N ALA A 32 -5.47 -21.92 12.22
CA ALA A 32 -4.90 -21.70 13.54
C ALA A 32 -5.00 -20.22 13.97
N VAL A 33 -4.72 -19.29 13.05
CA VAL A 33 -4.86 -17.84 13.32
C VAL A 33 -6.32 -17.49 13.60
N ILE A 34 -7.26 -17.95 12.77
CA ILE A 34 -8.70 -17.68 12.93
C ILE A 34 -9.22 -18.24 14.25
N LYS A 35 -8.79 -19.46 14.60
CA LYS A 35 -9.12 -20.07 15.88
C LYS A 35 -8.64 -19.20 17.04
N SER A 36 -7.37 -18.77 17.04
CA SER A 36 -6.83 -17.92 18.11
C SER A 36 -7.58 -16.59 18.26
N PHE A 37 -8.01 -15.99 17.15
CA PHE A 37 -8.75 -14.74 17.16
C PHE A 37 -10.18 -14.95 17.68
N ARG A 38 -10.85 -16.03 17.25
CA ARG A 38 -12.16 -16.43 17.75
C ARG A 38 -12.13 -16.68 19.26
N ASP A 39 -11.16 -17.48 19.73
CA ASP A 39 -11.02 -17.82 21.14
C ASP A 39 -10.81 -16.55 21.98
N THR A 40 -9.96 -15.63 21.51
CA THR A 40 -9.76 -14.33 22.17
C THR A 40 -11.04 -13.48 22.24
N LEU A 41 -11.81 -13.41 21.15
CA LEU A 41 -13.07 -12.67 21.14
C LEU A 41 -14.11 -13.28 22.08
N ASN A 42 -14.18 -14.61 22.12
CA ASN A 42 -15.08 -15.34 23.01
C ASN A 42 -14.68 -15.16 24.49
N ASP A 43 -13.39 -15.20 24.79
CA ASP A 43 -12.89 -14.99 26.15
C ASP A 43 -13.19 -13.57 26.64
N ILE A 44 -13.08 -12.56 25.77
CA ILE A 44 -13.42 -11.18 26.12
C ILE A 44 -14.94 -11.02 26.30
N SER A 45 -15.75 -11.56 25.37
CA SER A 45 -17.20 -11.37 25.36
C SER A 45 -17.94 -12.16 26.44
N THR A 46 -17.30 -13.15 27.06
CA THR A 46 -17.88 -13.95 28.15
C THR A 46 -17.23 -13.65 29.51
N SER A 47 -16.32 -12.69 29.56
CA SER A 47 -15.63 -12.35 30.80
C SER A 47 -16.45 -11.41 31.67
N TRP A 48 -16.74 -11.86 32.88
CA TRP A 48 -17.34 -11.05 33.94
C TRP A 48 -16.60 -9.72 34.21
N LYS A 49 -15.30 -9.63 33.93
CA LYS A 49 -14.52 -8.39 34.10
C LYS A 49 -14.86 -7.33 33.06
N TYR A 50 -15.21 -7.76 31.85
CA TYR A 50 -15.50 -6.87 30.73
C TYR A 50 -17.00 -6.59 30.61
N ASP A 51 -17.89 -7.40 31.19
CA ASP A 51 -19.33 -7.10 31.31
C ASP A 51 -19.59 -5.77 32.02
N LEU A 52 -18.75 -5.39 32.99
CA LEU A 52 -18.89 -4.12 33.72
C LEU A 52 -18.41 -2.89 32.92
N LEU A 53 -17.56 -3.12 31.90
CA LEU A 53 -16.84 -2.07 31.18
C LEU A 53 -17.33 -1.90 29.73
N LEU A 54 -17.91 -2.93 29.15
CA LEU A 54 -18.39 -2.96 27.78
C LEU A 54 -19.91 -2.85 27.74
N PRO A 55 -20.48 -2.01 26.85
CA PRO A 55 -21.92 -2.02 26.63
C PRO A 55 -22.35 -3.33 25.98
N ASP A 56 -23.55 -3.82 26.28
CA ASP A 56 -24.12 -5.06 25.74
C ASP A 56 -23.98 -5.15 24.20
N SER A 57 -24.22 -4.03 23.49
CA SER A 57 -24.05 -3.96 22.03
C SER A 57 -22.64 -4.32 21.51
N ALA A 58 -21.59 -4.09 22.32
CA ALA A 58 -20.23 -4.47 21.97
C ALA A 58 -20.00 -5.98 22.21
N ILE A 59 -20.59 -6.53 23.27
CA ILE A 59 -20.58 -7.96 23.58
C ILE A 59 -21.32 -8.73 22.47
N ASP A 60 -22.52 -8.29 22.10
CA ASP A 60 -23.32 -8.84 21.00
C ASP A 60 -22.55 -8.79 19.68
N GLY A 61 -21.87 -7.68 19.40
CA GLY A 61 -21.03 -7.52 18.22
C GLY A 61 -19.87 -8.52 18.18
N MET A 62 -19.17 -8.72 19.30
CA MET A 62 -18.10 -9.72 19.38
C MET A 62 -18.60 -11.14 19.22
N GLN A 63 -19.75 -11.47 19.82
CA GLN A 63 -20.39 -12.79 19.65
C GLN A 63 -20.86 -13.02 18.21
N ALA A 64 -21.40 -11.99 17.55
CA ALA A 64 -21.75 -12.06 16.12
C ALA A 64 -20.50 -12.31 15.25
N MET A 65 -19.37 -11.68 15.58
CA MET A 65 -18.10 -11.93 14.89
C MET A 65 -17.59 -13.36 15.12
N VAL A 66 -17.67 -13.88 16.36
CA VAL A 66 -17.32 -15.28 16.67
C VAL A 66 -18.12 -16.25 15.80
N LYS A 67 -19.44 -16.02 15.69
CA LYS A 67 -20.32 -16.84 14.84
C LYS A 67 -19.96 -16.78 13.35
N GLN A 68 -19.64 -15.59 12.82
CA GLN A 68 -19.17 -15.45 11.44
C GLN A 68 -17.86 -16.20 11.21
N LEU A 69 -16.94 -16.18 12.18
CA LEU A 69 -15.69 -16.93 12.07
C LEU A 69 -15.93 -18.44 12.06
N ASP A 70 -16.89 -18.95 12.85
CA ASP A 70 -17.31 -20.35 12.81
C ASP A 70 -17.85 -20.75 11.43
N GLU A 71 -18.69 -19.91 10.82
CA GLU A 71 -19.30 -20.17 9.51
C GLU A 71 -18.30 -20.14 8.34
N VAL A 72 -17.29 -19.26 8.40
CA VAL A 72 -16.31 -19.10 7.32
C VAL A 72 -15.15 -20.08 7.42
N THR A 73 -14.81 -20.57 8.63
CA THR A 73 -13.69 -21.50 8.85
C THR A 73 -13.69 -22.73 7.90
N PRO A 74 -14.81 -23.41 7.63
CA PRO A 74 -14.87 -24.56 6.72
C PRO A 74 -14.58 -24.19 5.25
N GLN A 75 -14.93 -22.96 4.82
CA GLN A 75 -14.77 -22.52 3.44
C GLN A 75 -13.30 -22.25 3.07
N ILE A 76 -12.46 -21.98 4.07
CA ILE A 76 -11.03 -21.69 3.90
C ILE A 76 -10.29 -22.92 3.41
N ASP A 77 -10.62 -24.11 3.94
CA ASP A 77 -10.02 -25.36 3.50
C ASP A 77 -10.25 -25.55 1.99
N GLN A 78 -11.47 -25.28 1.51
CA GLN A 78 -11.79 -25.37 0.09
C GLN A 78 -11.13 -24.27 -0.75
N GLY A 79 -11.19 -23.02 -0.29
CA GLY A 79 -10.65 -21.87 -1.03
C GLY A 79 -9.13 -21.95 -1.21
N VAL A 80 -8.40 -22.31 -0.15
CA VAL A 80 -6.93 -22.44 -0.20
C VAL A 80 -6.53 -23.65 -1.06
N ARG A 81 -7.26 -24.77 -0.98
CA ARG A 81 -7.02 -25.93 -1.86
C ARG A 81 -7.22 -25.57 -3.33
N ASN A 82 -8.31 -24.88 -3.66
CA ASN A 82 -8.58 -24.46 -5.04
C ASN A 82 -7.49 -23.51 -5.55
N ALA A 83 -7.07 -22.54 -4.75
CA ALA A 83 -6.00 -21.61 -5.12
C ALA A 83 -4.67 -22.33 -5.34
N ALA A 84 -4.30 -23.26 -4.45
CA ALA A 84 -3.06 -24.03 -4.59
C ALA A 84 -3.08 -24.92 -5.84
N GLN A 85 -4.22 -25.54 -6.17
CA GLN A 85 -4.41 -26.29 -7.41
C GLN A 85 -4.30 -25.40 -8.65
N GLU A 86 -4.93 -24.22 -8.65
CA GLU A 86 -4.87 -23.29 -9.77
C GLU A 86 -3.43 -22.80 -10.03
N ILE A 87 -2.69 -22.49 -8.97
CA ILE A 87 -1.28 -22.11 -9.06
C ILE A 87 -0.46 -23.26 -9.63
N GLY A 88 -0.63 -24.48 -9.11
CA GLY A 88 0.06 -25.67 -9.62
C GLY A 88 -0.20 -25.91 -11.10
N ASN A 89 -1.46 -25.79 -11.54
CA ASN A 89 -1.84 -25.94 -12.94
C ASN A 89 -1.20 -24.87 -13.84
N ARG A 90 -1.19 -23.61 -13.40
CA ARG A 90 -0.57 -22.51 -14.14
C ARG A 90 0.95 -22.67 -14.24
N VAL A 91 1.59 -23.11 -13.16
CA VAL A 91 3.03 -23.38 -13.13
C VAL A 91 3.35 -24.54 -14.08
N ASN A 92 2.64 -25.66 -13.98
CA ASN A 92 2.87 -26.80 -14.88
C ASN A 92 2.68 -26.41 -16.35
N LYS A 93 1.61 -25.67 -16.68
CA LYS A 93 1.39 -25.14 -18.03
C LYS A 93 2.55 -24.25 -18.50
N ALA A 94 3.02 -23.33 -17.67
CA ALA A 94 4.14 -22.46 -18.00
C ALA A 94 5.46 -23.24 -18.18
N LEU A 95 5.63 -24.35 -17.46
CA LEU A 95 6.79 -25.23 -17.60
C LEU A 95 6.71 -26.14 -18.83
N ASP A 96 5.50 -26.44 -19.32
CA ASP A 96 5.28 -27.20 -20.55
C ASP A 96 5.50 -26.30 -21.79
N GLU A 97 5.12 -25.03 -21.71
CA GLU A 97 5.34 -24.00 -22.74
C GLU A 97 6.78 -23.43 -22.72
N PHE A 98 7.59 -23.81 -21.74
CA PHE A 98 8.95 -23.31 -21.59
C PHE A 98 9.92 -24.02 -22.55
N GLU A 99 10.28 -23.35 -23.64
CA GLU A 99 11.43 -23.74 -24.46
C GLU A 99 12.72 -23.20 -23.84
N PRO A 100 13.65 -24.06 -23.38
CA PRO A 100 14.94 -23.58 -22.90
C PRO A 100 15.72 -22.96 -24.08
N PRO A 101 16.37 -21.80 -23.90
CA PRO A 101 17.21 -21.22 -24.94
C PRO A 101 18.30 -22.22 -25.34
N ALA A 102 18.53 -22.37 -26.65
CA ALA A 102 19.55 -23.28 -27.18
C ALA A 102 20.90 -23.05 -26.48
N SER A 103 21.39 -24.07 -25.78
CA SER A 103 22.66 -24.03 -25.06
C SER A 103 23.81 -23.93 -26.04
N THR A 104 24.28 -22.70 -26.31
CA THR A 104 25.52 -22.45 -27.04
C THR A 104 26.66 -22.18 -26.05
N GLY A 105 27.11 -23.25 -25.39
CA GLY A 105 28.19 -23.17 -24.42
C GLY A 105 28.99 -24.47 -24.28
N VAL A 106 30.30 -24.37 -24.53
CA VAL A 106 31.28 -25.38 -24.12
C VAL A 106 31.30 -25.45 -22.60
N VAL A 107 31.22 -26.66 -22.04
CA VAL A 107 31.20 -26.94 -20.60
C VAL A 107 32.49 -26.43 -19.96
N GLY A 108 32.39 -25.62 -18.87
CA GLY A 108 33.53 -25.27 -18.00
C GLY A 108 33.94 -23.79 -17.90
N LYS A 109 33.28 -22.85 -18.60
CA LYS A 109 33.52 -21.41 -18.41
C LYS A 109 32.23 -20.68 -18.03
N PRO A 110 32.17 -19.95 -16.89
CA PRO A 110 31.01 -19.15 -16.56
C PRO A 110 30.89 -17.98 -17.54
N LYS A 111 29.91 -18.04 -18.45
CA LYS A 111 29.49 -16.86 -19.24
C LYS A 111 28.76 -15.91 -18.29
N LYS A 112 29.35 -14.76 -17.99
CA LYS A 112 28.58 -13.60 -17.51
C LYS A 112 27.71 -13.14 -18.67
N THR A 113 26.44 -13.50 -18.67
CA THR A 113 25.48 -12.88 -19.58
C THR A 113 25.18 -11.48 -19.04
N VAL A 114 25.77 -10.46 -19.65
CA VAL A 114 25.19 -9.12 -19.60
C VAL A 114 23.88 -9.24 -20.36
N ALA A 115 22.75 -9.02 -19.67
CA ALA A 115 21.48 -8.88 -20.36
C ALA A 115 21.66 -7.69 -21.32
N ASN A 116 21.53 -7.93 -22.63
CA ASN A 116 21.40 -6.81 -23.54
C ASN A 116 20.13 -6.09 -23.13
N GLU A 117 20.28 -4.87 -22.59
CA GLU A 117 19.16 -4.00 -22.32
C GLU A 117 18.45 -3.75 -23.66
N LEU A 118 17.31 -4.42 -23.86
CA LEU A 118 16.40 -4.07 -24.93
C LEU A 118 15.97 -2.62 -24.71
N GLU A 119 16.12 -1.79 -25.74
CA GLU A 119 15.60 -0.44 -25.68
C GLU A 119 14.11 -0.49 -25.35
N PRO A 120 13.63 0.33 -24.39
CA PRO A 120 12.22 0.34 -24.03
C PRO A 120 11.40 0.67 -25.28
N PRO A 121 10.32 -0.09 -25.57
CA PRO A 121 9.49 0.18 -26.73
C PRO A 121 8.96 1.61 -26.65
N LYS A 122 9.22 2.40 -27.69
CA LYS A 122 8.63 3.73 -27.85
C LYS A 122 7.17 3.54 -28.25
N GLY A 123 6.26 3.91 -27.36
CA GLY A 123 4.82 3.91 -27.65
C GLY A 123 4.09 2.66 -27.16
N ASN A 124 2.76 2.69 -27.26
CA ASN A 124 1.85 1.75 -26.61
C ASN A 124 1.59 0.50 -27.48
N ASP A 125 2.59 0.09 -28.25
CA ASP A 125 2.42 -0.83 -29.38
C ASP A 125 2.76 -2.25 -28.94
N LEU A 126 1.93 -2.82 -28.06
CA LEU A 126 1.96 -4.25 -27.79
C LEU A 126 1.36 -4.99 -29.01
N LYS A 127 2.21 -5.52 -29.88
CA LYS A 127 1.77 -6.48 -30.92
C LYS A 127 1.19 -7.71 -30.24
N GLY A 128 -0.13 -7.89 -30.36
CA GLY A 128 -0.88 -9.04 -29.80
C GLY A 128 -2.18 -8.67 -29.09
N ALA A 129 -2.44 -7.39 -28.79
CA ALA A 129 -3.73 -6.97 -28.25
C ALA A 129 -4.79 -6.91 -29.37
N GLN A 130 -5.89 -7.65 -29.20
CA GLN A 130 -7.07 -7.56 -30.07
C GLN A 130 -7.58 -6.11 -30.13
N SER A 131 -7.92 -5.64 -31.34
CA SER A 131 -8.46 -4.30 -31.57
C SER A 131 -9.75 -4.12 -30.77
N ILE A 132 -9.68 -3.33 -29.71
CA ILE A 132 -10.86 -2.86 -28.99
C ILE A 132 -11.67 -1.92 -29.88
N ASN A 133 -12.99 -2.15 -29.92
CA ASN A 133 -13.98 -1.40 -30.70
C ASN A 133 -13.74 0.13 -30.65
N PRO A 134 -13.70 0.83 -31.81
CA PRO A 134 -13.37 2.26 -31.87
C PRO A 134 -14.41 3.18 -31.21
N ASN A 135 -15.57 2.67 -30.77
CA ASN A 135 -16.62 3.46 -30.14
C ASN A 135 -16.41 3.80 -28.64
N ILE A 136 -15.28 3.44 -28.01
CA ILE A 136 -15.00 3.75 -26.58
C ILE A 136 -13.76 4.63 -26.36
N THR A 137 -13.36 5.47 -27.32
CA THR A 137 -12.23 6.39 -27.09
C THR A 137 -12.57 7.83 -27.48
N LYS A 138 -13.43 8.47 -26.66
CA LYS A 138 -13.20 9.90 -26.43
C LYS A 138 -11.85 10.02 -25.72
N PRO A 139 -10.84 10.73 -26.28
CA PRO A 139 -9.55 10.86 -25.62
C PRO A 139 -9.77 11.47 -24.23
N LYS A 140 -9.36 10.74 -23.18
CA LYS A 140 -9.33 11.28 -21.82
C LYS A 140 -8.45 12.53 -21.87
N LYS A 141 -9.07 13.70 -21.78
CA LYS A 141 -8.39 15.01 -21.75
C LYS A 141 -7.26 14.92 -20.71
N LEU A 142 -6.01 15.02 -21.16
CA LEU A 142 -4.83 14.98 -20.29
C LEU A 142 -5.05 15.96 -19.14
N ARG A 143 -5.09 15.46 -17.90
CA ARG A 143 -5.32 16.30 -16.73
C ARG A 143 -4.16 17.28 -16.59
N LYS A 144 -4.46 18.57 -16.71
CA LYS A 144 -3.47 19.65 -16.52
C LYS A 144 -2.86 19.52 -15.11
N ILE A 145 -1.54 19.42 -15.05
CA ILE A 145 -0.79 19.39 -13.78
C ILE A 145 -1.04 20.72 -13.05
N SER A 146 -1.39 20.66 -11.76
CA SER A 146 -1.64 21.85 -10.96
C SER A 146 -0.35 22.66 -10.76
N ASN A 147 -0.46 23.98 -10.63
CA ASN A 147 0.68 24.86 -10.36
C ASN A 147 1.43 24.44 -9.08
N ARG A 148 0.73 23.99 -8.04
CA ARG A 148 1.33 23.42 -6.81
C ARG A 148 2.28 22.27 -7.12
N LEU A 149 1.84 21.31 -7.94
CA LEU A 149 2.67 20.15 -8.29
C LEU A 149 3.80 20.53 -9.25
N LYS A 150 3.55 21.48 -10.15
CA LYS A 150 4.54 22.04 -11.07
C LYS A 150 5.67 22.75 -10.33
N TYR A 151 5.33 23.59 -9.35
CA TYR A 151 6.27 24.48 -8.67
C TYR A 151 6.91 23.88 -7.42
N LEU A 152 6.15 23.18 -6.57
CA LEU A 152 6.67 22.65 -5.32
C LEU A 152 6.98 21.15 -5.37
N GLY A 153 6.37 20.42 -6.30
CA GLY A 153 6.46 18.96 -6.36
C GLY A 153 5.45 18.26 -5.43
N LYS A 154 5.65 16.95 -5.24
CA LYS A 154 4.75 16.11 -4.43
C LYS A 154 4.91 16.43 -2.94
N THR A 155 3.79 16.45 -2.23
CA THR A 155 3.75 16.40 -0.76
C THR A 155 4.33 15.07 -0.29
N PRO A 156 5.19 15.03 0.74
CA PRO A 156 5.63 13.77 1.33
C PRO A 156 4.44 12.95 1.82
N GLY A 157 4.50 11.62 1.63
CA GLY A 157 3.50 10.71 2.18
C GLY A 157 3.77 10.39 3.66
N LYS A 158 2.75 9.89 4.37
CA LYS A 158 2.85 9.50 5.78
C LYS A 158 3.93 8.44 6.06
N ALA A 159 4.11 7.50 5.12
CA ALA A 159 5.14 6.46 5.23
C ALA A 159 6.56 6.94 4.86
N SER A 160 6.72 8.16 4.33
CA SER A 160 8.03 8.72 3.99
C SER A 160 8.83 9.09 5.26
N ARG A 161 10.13 9.34 5.10
CA ARG A 161 10.98 9.82 6.20
C ARG A 161 10.41 11.08 6.88
N THR A 162 9.90 12.03 6.10
CA THR A 162 9.26 13.25 6.61
C THR A 162 7.95 12.94 7.33
N GLY A 163 7.09 12.10 6.73
CA GLY A 163 5.81 11.72 7.34
C GLY A 163 5.97 10.98 8.66
N LYS A 164 6.94 10.05 8.75
CA LYS A 164 7.29 9.35 10.01
C LYS A 164 7.73 10.31 11.11
N LYS A 165 8.52 11.33 10.77
CA LYS A 165 8.92 12.40 11.73
C LYS A 165 7.71 13.21 12.21
N VAL A 166 6.77 13.53 11.32
CA VAL A 166 5.54 14.25 11.69
C VAL A 166 4.69 13.41 12.66
N ILE A 167 4.49 12.12 12.34
CA ILE A 167 3.75 11.19 13.21
C ILE A 167 4.44 11.08 14.58
N ALA A 168 5.76 10.89 14.62
CA ALA A 168 6.50 10.83 15.89
C ALA A 168 6.34 12.11 16.72
N LYS A 169 6.45 13.29 16.08
CA LYS A 169 6.23 14.60 16.70
C LYS A 169 4.82 14.74 17.27
N MET A 170 3.79 14.33 16.52
CA MET A 170 2.40 14.41 16.98
C MET A 170 2.11 13.40 18.10
N LYS A 171 2.69 12.20 18.04
CA LYS A 171 2.60 11.21 19.11
C LYS A 171 3.22 11.73 20.42
N ALA A 172 4.39 12.36 20.35
CA ALA A 172 5.03 12.99 21.50
C ALA A 172 4.19 14.13 22.12
N LYS A 173 3.35 14.79 21.31
CA LYS A 173 2.42 15.84 21.75
C LYS A 173 1.06 15.30 22.23
N GLY A 174 0.88 13.99 22.32
CA GLY A 174 -0.41 13.38 22.68
C GLY A 174 -1.51 13.54 21.62
N LYS A 175 -1.16 13.91 20.38
CA LYS A 175 -2.11 14.08 19.25
C LYS A 175 -2.24 12.84 18.38
N ILE A 176 -1.60 11.74 18.76
CA ILE A 176 -1.77 10.42 18.15
C ILE A 176 -1.96 9.40 19.26
N ARG A 177 -2.96 8.53 19.12
CA ARG A 177 -3.26 7.46 20.08
C ARG A 177 -3.54 6.16 19.33
N GLU A 178 -3.35 5.04 20.02
CA GLU A 178 -3.85 3.76 19.54
C GLU A 178 -5.26 3.55 20.12
N SER A 179 -6.23 3.21 19.28
CA SER A 179 -7.56 2.77 19.68
C SER A 179 -7.81 1.35 19.21
N PHE A 180 -8.91 0.73 19.66
CA PHE A 180 -9.33 -0.59 19.16
C PHE A 180 -9.55 -0.61 17.64
N LYS A 181 -9.85 0.55 17.03
CA LYS A 181 -10.05 0.70 15.58
C LYS A 181 -8.73 0.99 14.83
N GLY A 182 -7.61 1.00 15.53
CA GLY A 182 -6.27 1.30 15.02
C GLY A 182 -5.77 2.69 15.45
N THR A 183 -4.69 3.13 14.82
CA THR A 183 -4.07 4.42 15.13
C THR A 183 -4.95 5.59 14.72
N GLU A 184 -5.21 6.50 15.66
CA GLU A 184 -5.98 7.73 15.46
C GLU A 184 -5.11 8.96 15.68
N PHE A 185 -5.48 10.07 15.04
CA PHE A 185 -4.85 11.37 15.22
C PHE A 185 -5.92 12.43 15.56
N GLN A 186 -5.53 13.43 16.33
CA GLN A 186 -6.38 14.58 16.61
C GLN A 186 -6.21 15.62 15.49
N ALA A 187 -7.30 15.92 14.79
CA ALA A 187 -7.36 16.91 13.71
C ALA A 187 -7.47 18.35 14.25
N SER A 188 -7.49 19.34 13.34
CA SER A 188 -7.53 20.76 13.70
C SER A 188 -8.85 21.20 14.36
N ASP A 189 -9.92 20.43 14.18
CA ASP A 189 -11.22 20.58 14.86
C ASP A 189 -11.26 19.93 16.26
N ASN A 190 -10.12 19.45 16.74
CA ASN A 190 -9.92 18.73 18.00
C ASN A 190 -10.62 17.36 18.07
N GLN A 191 -11.17 16.86 16.96
CA GLN A 191 -11.76 15.53 16.88
C GLN A 191 -10.72 14.46 16.53
N TRP A 192 -10.98 13.22 16.94
CA TRP A 192 -10.13 12.08 16.67
C TRP A 192 -10.57 11.34 15.42
N TYR A 193 -9.65 11.12 14.49
CA TYR A 193 -9.91 10.43 13.23
C TYR A 193 -8.90 9.31 12.98
N PRO A 194 -9.27 8.26 12.22
CA PRO A 194 -8.32 7.24 11.80
C PRO A 194 -7.16 7.83 11.00
N LEU A 195 -5.93 7.35 11.24
CA LEU A 195 -4.73 7.83 10.54
C LEU A 195 -4.82 7.66 9.01
N SER A 196 -5.63 6.72 8.53
CA SER A 196 -5.92 6.53 7.10
C SER A 196 -6.59 7.76 6.46
N GLN A 197 -7.37 8.52 7.24
CA GLN A 197 -8.06 9.75 6.81
C GLN A 197 -7.21 11.02 6.97
N ALA A 198 -5.98 10.89 7.47
CA ALA A 198 -5.07 12.01 7.59
C ALA A 198 -4.43 12.39 6.25
N ASP A 199 -4.44 13.67 5.90
CA ASP A 199 -3.55 14.25 4.90
C ASP A 199 -2.37 14.96 5.60
N MET A 200 -1.22 15.05 4.93
CA MET A 200 -0.09 15.87 5.37
C MET A 200 -0.42 17.34 5.09
N ALA A 201 -0.93 18.02 6.09
CA ALA A 201 -1.36 19.42 6.02
C ALA A 201 -0.17 20.35 6.29
N HIS A 202 -0.07 21.43 5.51
CA HIS A 202 0.96 22.44 5.73
C HIS A 202 0.58 23.30 6.94
N ASP A 203 1.45 23.37 7.93
CA ASP A 203 1.25 24.09 9.19
C ASP A 203 2.63 24.48 9.74
N PRO A 204 2.88 25.75 10.14
CA PRO A 204 1.92 26.87 10.28
C PRO A 204 1.69 27.70 9.02
N THR A 205 2.46 27.47 7.94
CA THR A 205 2.39 28.28 6.72
C THR A 205 1.90 27.47 5.54
N ASP A 206 0.80 27.92 4.92
CA ASP A 206 0.27 27.34 3.69
C ASP A 206 1.29 27.32 2.55
N ALA A 207 1.26 26.25 1.76
CA ALA A 207 2.17 26.10 0.62
C ALA A 207 2.06 27.23 -0.42
N VAL A 208 0.85 27.74 -0.67
CA VAL A 208 0.64 28.84 -1.64
C VAL A 208 1.20 30.16 -1.11
N LYS A 209 1.02 30.42 0.19
CA LYS A 209 1.51 31.63 0.86
C LYS A 209 3.03 31.63 0.94
N TRP A 210 3.63 30.51 1.34
CA TRP A 210 5.08 30.35 1.35
C TRP A 210 5.69 30.46 -0.05
N TRP A 211 5.05 29.86 -1.06
CA TRP A 211 5.50 29.98 -2.44
C TRP A 211 5.47 31.43 -2.93
N ASN A 212 4.36 32.13 -2.71
CA ASN A 212 4.19 33.49 -3.19
C ASN A 212 5.14 34.48 -2.50
N THR A 213 5.47 34.27 -1.23
CA THR A 213 6.37 35.15 -0.46
C THR A 213 7.85 34.81 -0.70
N THR A 214 8.20 33.53 -0.60
CA THR A 214 9.59 33.06 -0.52
C THR A 214 9.93 32.10 -1.66
N GLY A 215 9.17 31.01 -1.82
CA GLY A 215 9.52 29.90 -2.70
C GLY A 215 9.74 30.29 -4.17
N ARG A 216 8.93 31.21 -4.70
CA ARG A 216 9.02 31.66 -6.09
C ARG A 216 10.32 32.35 -6.46
N GLN A 217 11.07 32.83 -5.46
CA GLN A 217 12.36 33.49 -5.66
C GLN A 217 13.49 32.49 -6.00
N TYR A 218 13.34 31.23 -5.59
CA TYR A 218 14.33 30.18 -5.85
C TYR A 218 14.11 29.44 -7.16
N GLY A 219 12.87 29.47 -7.69
CA GLY A 219 12.49 28.77 -8.91
C GLY A 219 11.72 27.47 -8.65
N ALA A 220 11.05 26.95 -9.68
CA ALA A 220 10.21 25.76 -9.55
C ALA A 220 11.06 24.52 -9.21
N LYS A 221 10.73 23.84 -8.11
CA LYS A 221 11.39 22.61 -7.62
C LYS A 221 12.90 22.76 -7.41
N SER A 222 13.37 23.97 -7.12
CA SER A 222 14.75 24.20 -6.71
C SER A 222 15.09 23.37 -5.45
N LYS A 223 16.39 23.27 -5.14
CA LYS A 223 16.86 22.57 -3.95
C LYS A 223 16.19 23.10 -2.68
N GLU A 224 16.13 24.42 -2.53
CA GLU A 224 15.54 25.13 -1.39
C GLU A 224 14.03 24.86 -1.26
N VAL A 225 13.31 24.86 -2.40
CA VAL A 225 11.88 24.55 -2.44
C VAL A 225 11.63 23.09 -2.03
N ARG A 226 12.49 22.17 -2.45
CA ARG A 226 12.38 20.76 -2.09
C ARG A 226 12.79 20.49 -0.65
N GLU A 227 13.79 21.20 -0.13
CA GLU A 227 14.17 21.15 1.28
C GLU A 227 13.01 21.60 2.17
N TRP A 228 12.39 22.74 1.87
CA TRP A 228 11.20 23.20 2.60
C TRP A 228 10.04 22.21 2.55
N MET A 229 9.76 21.64 1.36
CA MET A 229 8.73 20.62 1.16
C MET A 229 9.01 19.27 1.84
N LEU A 230 10.25 19.00 2.24
CA LEU A 230 10.66 17.75 2.89
C LEU A 230 10.95 17.93 4.38
N ASP A 231 10.90 19.16 4.90
CA ASP A 231 11.04 19.44 6.31
C ASP A 231 9.73 19.11 7.06
N SER A 232 9.84 18.24 8.06
CA SER A 232 8.72 17.81 8.92
C SER A 232 8.19 18.91 9.82
N ASN A 233 8.90 20.02 9.99
CA ASN A 233 8.43 21.16 10.76
C ASN A 233 7.33 21.94 10.04
N ASN A 234 7.26 21.85 8.72
CA ASN A 234 6.25 22.53 7.89
C ASN A 234 4.94 21.72 7.74
N TYR A 235 4.74 20.71 8.58
CA TYR A 235 3.62 19.78 8.49
C TYR A 235 3.03 19.40 9.84
N THR A 236 1.71 19.20 9.79
CA THR A 236 0.90 18.45 10.75
C THR A 236 0.03 17.41 10.00
N LEU A 237 -0.69 16.57 10.73
CA LEU A 237 -1.76 15.76 10.17
C LEU A 237 -3.10 16.44 10.41
N ASP A 238 -3.91 16.51 9.37
CA ASP A 238 -5.28 17.01 9.46
C ASP A 238 -6.23 16.12 8.65
N HIS A 239 -7.53 16.18 8.95
CA HIS A 239 -8.52 15.41 8.20
C HIS A 239 -8.53 15.86 6.73
N TYR A 240 -8.56 14.90 5.79
CA TYR A 240 -8.48 15.21 4.36
C TYR A 240 -9.55 16.22 3.91
N SER A 241 -10.75 16.18 4.49
CA SER A 241 -11.85 17.09 4.12
C SER A 241 -11.55 18.50 4.60
N ILE A 242 -11.15 18.62 5.88
CA ILE A 242 -10.82 19.90 6.52
C ILE A 242 -9.65 20.56 5.80
N ASN A 243 -8.53 19.84 5.66
CA ASN A 243 -7.32 20.33 4.99
C ASN A 243 -7.59 20.80 3.55
N ARG A 244 -8.33 20.01 2.75
CA ARG A 244 -8.66 20.38 1.37
C ARG A 244 -9.61 21.57 1.31
N SER A 245 -10.56 21.66 2.23
CA SER A 245 -11.48 22.80 2.32
C SER A 245 -10.77 24.08 2.75
N ALA A 246 -9.82 24.01 3.70
CA ALA A 246 -9.03 25.14 4.15
C ALA A 246 -8.23 25.73 2.98
N GLY A 247 -7.56 24.87 2.20
CA GLY A 247 -6.85 25.29 1.00
C GLY A 247 -7.75 25.89 -0.08
N ALA A 248 -9.01 25.44 -0.20
CA ALA A 248 -9.97 26.00 -1.15
C ALA A 248 -10.54 27.37 -0.71
N LYS A 249 -10.56 27.64 0.61
CA LYS A 249 -10.97 28.93 1.18
C LYS A 249 -9.87 30.00 1.05
N LEU A 250 -8.62 29.61 0.79
CA LEU A 250 -7.56 30.57 0.51
C LEU A 250 -7.83 31.22 -0.85
N ASN A 251 -7.95 32.55 -0.88
CA ASN A 251 -8.09 33.32 -2.12
C ASN A 251 -6.76 33.46 -2.90
N ASP A 252 -5.67 32.90 -2.37
CA ASP A 252 -4.35 32.95 -2.98
C ASP A 252 -4.20 31.97 -4.15
N ARG A 253 -3.57 32.45 -5.23
CA ARG A 253 -3.15 31.60 -6.35
C ARG A 253 -1.63 31.56 -6.45
N TYR A 254 -1.10 30.41 -6.87
CA TYR A 254 0.33 30.25 -7.13
C TYR A 254 0.79 31.17 -8.27
N LEU A 255 1.64 32.14 -7.94
CA LEU A 255 2.28 33.01 -8.92
C LEU A 255 3.38 32.27 -9.70
N PRO A 256 3.75 32.72 -10.91
CA PRO A 256 4.88 32.16 -11.65
C PRO A 256 6.22 32.27 -10.89
N PRO A 257 7.18 31.35 -11.13
CA PRO A 257 8.53 31.46 -10.58
C PRO A 257 9.26 32.69 -11.15
N LYS A 258 10.17 33.27 -10.37
CA LYS A 258 11.02 34.40 -10.79
C LYS A 258 12.38 33.97 -11.36
N LYS A 259 12.75 32.72 -11.17
CA LYS A 259 13.97 32.08 -11.68
C LYS A 259 13.60 30.84 -12.47
#